data_AF-A0A1F5S874-F1
#
_entry.id   AF-A0A1F5S874-F1
#
_cell.length_a   1.000
_cell.length_b   1.000
_cell.length_c   1.000
_cell.angle_alpha   90.00
_cell.angle_beta   90.00
_cell.angle_gamma   90.00
#
_symmetry.space_group_name_H-M   'P 1'
#
loop_
_entity.id
_entity.type
_entity.pdbx_description
1 polymer ?
#
loop_
_entity_poly.entity_id
_entity_poly.type
_entity_poly.pdbx_seq_one_letter_code
_entity_poly.pdbx_strand_id
1 'polypeptide(L)'
;MQEHINEIKYLAKRIGRPVKLMEVCGTHTQVIAEYGIKEFLPKNIKLISGPGCPVCVTAVCDIDAVVKLATSGIPVATYGDMIRVKGSKMSLADAREAGAFVKEIYGVEELFGGNMSGQGTRPTQIKNNLNRVGQGPLTLPNVVFFGIGFETTAPMTASVVRRGIKVYSAHKAFIPAMEALLREGEIKVDGLISPGHVGAIVGADVFSGFKIPPLSPPVRLRSCQRNDCPPNWRGQAGQDSFKGGELVGCRDEAMPRLRNIPQVITGFEEKDVLCGIMMLLRQIADGRGEVENEYKRVVANGGNKKALKLIDEVFEIRDSEWRGLGNIPKSGFELREKYADMDAKVVYKDIITRINPSHSTGRGANEKARPNEWIRPFGQANQRECYSGCLCAEVIKGNIEPQRCPNFGKKCNPEDPQGPCMVSREGACNIAYRII
;
A
#
# COMPACT_ATOMS: atom_id res chain seq x y z
N MET A 1 6.53 31.79 -0.07
CA MET A 1 7.38 30.67 -0.55
C MET A 1 8.82 30.84 -0.09
N GLN A 2 9.48 31.97 -0.42
CA GLN A 2 10.86 32.23 0.02
C GLN A 2 11.04 32.19 1.55
N GLU A 3 10.07 32.67 2.30
CA GLU A 3 10.05 32.61 3.77
C GLU A 3 10.15 31.15 4.28
N HIS A 4 9.30 30.25 3.77
CA HIS A 4 9.34 28.82 4.13
C HIS A 4 10.70 28.19 3.81
N ILE A 5 11.28 28.51 2.65
CA ILE A 5 12.60 27.99 2.25
C ILE A 5 13.70 28.48 3.20
N ASN A 6 13.68 29.77 3.56
CA ASN A 6 14.64 30.35 4.49
C ASN A 6 14.53 29.71 5.88
N GLU A 7 13.31 29.49 6.35
CA GLU A 7 13.05 28.83 7.63
C GLU A 7 13.49 27.36 7.62
N ILE A 8 13.21 26.62 6.54
CA ILE A 8 13.69 25.24 6.35
C ILE A 8 15.22 25.19 6.45
N LYS A 9 15.93 26.13 5.81
CA LYS A 9 17.40 26.22 5.88
C LYS A 9 17.90 26.49 7.30
N TYR A 10 17.23 27.39 8.02
CA TYR A 10 17.54 27.69 9.42
C TYR A 10 17.34 26.47 10.32
N LEU A 11 16.18 25.81 10.23
CA LEU A 11 15.84 24.62 11.02
C LEU A 11 16.79 23.45 10.71
N ALA A 12 17.11 23.21 9.44
CA ALA A 12 18.05 22.18 9.04
C ALA A 12 19.44 22.39 9.65
N LYS A 13 19.91 23.64 9.74
CA LYS A 13 21.17 23.99 10.42
C LYS A 13 21.08 23.76 11.93
N ARG A 14 19.95 24.11 12.54
CA ARG A 14 19.70 23.91 13.99
C ARG A 14 19.69 22.43 14.38
N ILE A 15 19.12 21.57 13.53
CA ILE A 15 19.05 20.12 13.77
C ILE A 15 20.44 19.47 13.72
N GLY A 16 21.35 19.94 12.85
CA GLY A 16 22.76 19.54 12.84
C GLY A 16 23.05 18.08 12.47
N ARG A 17 22.03 17.26 12.16
CA ARG A 17 22.16 15.86 11.75
C ARG A 17 21.40 15.60 10.44
N PRO A 18 21.69 14.47 9.74
CA PRO A 18 20.83 13.99 8.67
C PRO A 18 19.41 13.71 9.17
N VAL A 19 18.42 14.16 8.41
CA VAL A 19 16.99 13.95 8.64
C VAL A 19 16.39 13.32 7.40
N LYS A 20 15.59 12.28 7.59
CA LYS A 20 14.89 11.60 6.51
C LYS A 20 13.39 11.77 6.69
N LEU A 21 12.79 12.60 5.86
CA LEU A 21 11.34 12.79 5.77
C LEU A 21 10.78 11.88 4.68
N MET A 22 9.58 11.34 4.89
CA MET A 22 8.89 10.54 3.88
C MET A 22 7.50 11.09 3.62
N GLU A 23 7.18 11.28 2.34
CA GLU A 23 5.79 11.43 1.92
C GLU A 23 5.22 10.05 1.56
N VAL A 24 3.93 9.88 1.78
CA VAL A 24 3.23 8.60 1.65
C VAL A 24 1.98 8.75 0.77
N CYS A 25 2.09 9.56 -0.29
CA CYS A 25 1.00 9.80 -1.23
C CYS A 25 1.54 10.06 -2.64
N GLY A 26 1.11 9.29 -3.63
CA GLY A 26 1.54 9.47 -5.02
C GLY A 26 1.33 10.89 -5.56
N THR A 27 0.25 11.56 -5.16
CA THR A 27 0.00 12.96 -5.53
C THR A 27 1.03 13.92 -4.91
N HIS A 28 1.46 13.69 -3.66
CA HIS A 28 2.58 14.45 -3.08
C HIS A 28 3.88 14.16 -3.83
N THR A 29 4.16 12.89 -4.16
CA THR A 29 5.31 12.51 -4.98
C THR A 29 5.35 13.31 -6.28
N GLN A 30 4.21 13.46 -6.95
CA GLN A 30 4.10 14.20 -8.20
C GLN A 30 4.39 15.70 -7.99
N VAL A 31 3.72 16.34 -7.04
CA VAL A 31 3.92 17.78 -6.74
C VAL A 31 5.37 18.07 -6.36
N ILE A 32 5.97 17.22 -5.53
CA ILE A 32 7.37 17.36 -5.11
C ILE A 32 8.32 17.32 -6.30
N ALA A 33 8.04 16.46 -7.27
CA ALA A 33 8.90 16.30 -8.42
C ALA A 33 8.65 17.40 -9.47
N GLU A 34 7.39 17.74 -9.76
CA GLU A 34 6.99 18.77 -10.73
C GLU A 34 7.55 20.15 -10.38
N TYR A 35 7.55 20.51 -9.09
CA TYR A 35 8.06 21.78 -8.60
C TYR A 35 9.53 21.71 -8.13
N GLY A 36 10.21 20.58 -8.32
CA GLY A 36 11.62 20.43 -7.93
C GLY A 36 11.86 20.67 -6.43
N ILE A 37 10.88 20.38 -5.55
CA ILE A 37 10.94 20.72 -4.11
C ILE A 37 12.22 20.17 -3.46
N LYS A 38 12.68 18.98 -3.87
CA LYS A 38 13.90 18.34 -3.38
C LYS A 38 15.17 19.17 -3.62
N GLU A 39 15.21 19.99 -4.66
CA GLU A 39 16.37 20.83 -5.00
C GLU A 39 16.53 22.03 -4.06
N PHE A 40 15.44 22.49 -3.47
CA PHE A 40 15.45 23.59 -2.49
C PHE A 40 15.81 23.12 -1.08
N LEU A 41 15.79 21.81 -0.83
CA LEU A 41 16.07 21.25 0.50
C LEU A 41 17.58 21.25 0.80
N PRO A 42 17.98 21.60 2.04
CA PRO A 42 19.35 21.48 2.49
C PRO A 42 19.86 20.04 2.38
N LYS A 43 21.17 19.84 2.13
CA LYS A 43 21.77 18.52 1.90
C LYS A 43 21.57 17.51 3.03
N ASN A 44 21.37 17.98 4.27
CA ASN A 44 21.11 17.11 5.41
C ASN A 44 19.64 16.68 5.52
N ILE A 45 18.72 17.23 4.72
CA ILE A 45 17.32 16.85 4.69
C ILE A 45 17.06 16.01 3.45
N LYS A 46 16.72 14.74 3.64
CA LYS A 46 16.36 13.84 2.56
C LYS A 46 14.85 13.62 2.55
N LEU A 47 14.22 13.87 1.41
CA LEU A 47 12.79 13.60 1.19
C LEU A 47 12.63 12.38 0.27
N ILE A 48 12.04 11.31 0.81
CA ILE A 48 11.81 10.03 0.12
C ILE A 48 10.33 9.73 -0.05
N SER A 49 10.02 8.80 -0.94
CA SER A 49 8.65 8.37 -1.25
C SER A 49 8.36 7.02 -0.60
N GLY A 50 7.21 6.94 0.07
CA GLY A 50 6.73 5.75 0.75
C GLY A 50 5.74 4.92 -0.08
N PRO A 51 5.06 3.95 0.53
CA PRO A 51 4.07 3.10 -0.13
C PRO A 51 2.71 3.81 -0.32
N GLY A 52 2.73 4.99 -0.96
CA GLY A 52 1.55 5.86 -1.16
C GLY A 52 0.77 5.62 -2.46
N CYS A 53 1.08 4.55 -3.20
CA CYS A 53 0.47 4.22 -4.48
C CYS A 53 -0.26 2.87 -4.36
N PRO A 54 -1.61 2.83 -4.34
CA PRO A 54 -2.35 1.60 -4.10
C PRO A 54 -2.16 0.56 -5.21
N VAL A 55 -2.03 1.03 -6.46
CA VAL A 55 -1.69 0.19 -7.62
C VAL A 55 -0.36 -0.51 -7.44
N CYS A 56 0.63 0.21 -6.89
CA CYS A 56 1.99 -0.27 -6.71
C CYS A 56 2.09 -1.40 -5.68
N VAL A 57 1.20 -1.39 -4.69
CA VAL A 57 1.17 -2.34 -3.58
C VAL A 57 0.11 -3.43 -3.76
N THR A 58 -0.66 -3.42 -4.85
CA THR A 58 -1.62 -4.48 -5.17
C THR A 58 -0.87 -5.79 -5.43
N ALA A 59 -1.27 -6.86 -4.73
CA ALA A 59 -0.56 -8.13 -4.74
C ALA A 59 -0.60 -8.79 -6.13
N VAL A 60 0.44 -9.56 -6.43
CA VAL A 60 0.53 -10.31 -7.69
C VAL A 60 -0.58 -11.35 -7.80
N CYS A 61 -0.89 -12.03 -6.69
CA CYS A 61 -1.95 -13.02 -6.61
C CYS A 61 -3.33 -12.44 -6.92
N ASP A 62 -3.60 -11.21 -6.48
CA ASP A 62 -4.84 -10.49 -6.79
C ASP A 62 -4.96 -10.21 -8.29
N ILE A 63 -3.89 -9.73 -8.92
CA ILE A 63 -3.85 -9.49 -10.36
C ILE A 63 -4.05 -10.80 -11.13
N ASP A 64 -3.35 -11.86 -10.74
CA ASP A 64 -3.47 -13.18 -11.38
C ASP A 64 -4.89 -13.74 -11.26
N ALA A 65 -5.55 -13.57 -10.11
CA ALA A 65 -6.94 -13.95 -9.91
C ALA A 65 -7.86 -13.20 -10.88
N VAL A 66 -7.74 -11.87 -10.99
CA VAL A 66 -8.59 -11.07 -11.88
C VAL A 66 -8.30 -11.36 -13.36
N VAL A 67 -7.03 -11.54 -13.74
CA VAL A 67 -6.65 -12.01 -15.09
C VAL A 67 -7.28 -13.37 -15.39
N LYS A 68 -7.31 -14.28 -14.41
CA LYS A 68 -7.95 -15.58 -14.57
C LYS A 68 -9.46 -15.47 -14.76
N LEU A 69 -10.13 -14.56 -14.06
CA LEU A 69 -11.54 -14.26 -14.29
C LEU A 69 -11.77 -13.76 -15.72
N ALA A 70 -10.99 -12.77 -16.15
CA ALA A 70 -11.10 -12.17 -17.49
C ALA A 70 -10.90 -13.21 -18.60
N THR A 71 -9.82 -14.00 -18.52
CA THR A 71 -9.49 -15.05 -19.50
C THR A 71 -10.46 -16.24 -19.47
N SER A 72 -11.24 -16.39 -18.40
CA SER A 72 -12.32 -17.38 -18.31
C SER A 72 -13.65 -16.86 -18.87
N GLY A 73 -13.65 -15.67 -19.49
CA GLY A 73 -14.81 -15.09 -20.16
C GLY A 73 -15.68 -14.18 -19.27
N ILE A 74 -15.25 -13.88 -18.04
CA ILE A 74 -15.97 -12.97 -17.15
C ILE A 74 -15.57 -11.53 -17.49
N PRO A 75 -16.51 -10.62 -17.81
CA PRO A 75 -16.20 -9.22 -18.05
C PRO A 75 -15.58 -8.56 -16.81
N VAL A 76 -14.43 -7.90 -16.97
CA VAL A 76 -13.75 -7.17 -15.90
C VAL A 76 -13.72 -5.67 -16.21
N ALA A 77 -13.96 -4.84 -15.21
CA ALA A 77 -13.75 -3.39 -15.27
C ALA A 77 -12.79 -2.93 -14.18
N THR A 78 -11.89 -1.99 -14.48
CA THR A 78 -10.90 -1.45 -13.54
C THR A 78 -10.38 -0.08 -13.97
N TYR A 79 -9.70 0.63 -13.08
CA TYR A 79 -8.98 1.86 -13.41
C TYR A 79 -7.83 1.62 -14.40
N GLY A 80 -7.55 2.59 -15.27
CA GLY A 80 -6.66 2.43 -16.42
C GLY A 80 -5.20 2.13 -16.10
N ASP A 81 -4.69 2.66 -14.98
CA ASP A 81 -3.33 2.37 -14.53
C ASP A 81 -3.14 0.90 -14.14
N MET A 82 -4.16 0.26 -13.59
CA MET A 82 -4.13 -1.16 -13.21
C MET A 82 -4.09 -2.10 -14.43
N ILE A 83 -4.64 -1.69 -15.58
CA ILE A 83 -4.76 -2.58 -16.75
C ILE A 83 -3.40 -3.10 -17.20
N ARG A 84 -2.37 -2.26 -17.15
CA ARG A 84 -1.00 -2.61 -17.60
C ARG A 84 -0.13 -3.20 -16.49
N VAL A 85 -0.64 -3.31 -15.26
CA VAL A 85 0.15 -3.90 -14.17
C VAL A 85 0.25 -5.40 -14.39
N LYS A 86 1.48 -5.87 -14.51
CA LYS A 86 1.78 -7.27 -14.71
C LYS A 86 1.62 -8.06 -13.41
N GLY A 87 0.86 -9.16 -13.49
CA GLY A 87 0.83 -10.25 -12.51
C GLY A 87 2.07 -11.14 -12.62
N SER A 88 1.93 -12.44 -12.37
CA SER A 88 3.05 -13.39 -12.47
C SER A 88 3.41 -13.74 -13.92
N LYS A 89 2.40 -13.81 -14.80
CA LYS A 89 2.58 -14.17 -16.21
C LYS A 89 2.23 -13.04 -17.17
N MET A 90 1.11 -12.36 -16.92
CA MET A 90 0.57 -11.34 -17.82
C MET A 90 -0.22 -10.27 -17.06
N SER A 91 -0.58 -9.21 -17.76
CA SER A 91 -1.43 -8.11 -17.30
C SER A 91 -2.86 -8.25 -17.84
N LEU A 92 -3.76 -7.38 -17.38
CA LEU A 92 -5.10 -7.28 -17.96
C LEU A 92 -5.08 -6.71 -19.39
N ALA A 93 -4.07 -5.92 -19.75
CA ALA A 93 -3.84 -5.48 -21.13
C ALA A 93 -3.58 -6.68 -22.04
N ASP A 94 -2.67 -7.57 -21.63
CA ASP A 94 -2.34 -8.79 -22.38
C ASP A 94 -3.56 -9.72 -22.49
N ALA A 95 -4.33 -9.86 -21.40
CA ALA A 95 -5.58 -10.62 -21.42
C ALA A 95 -6.60 -10.03 -22.41
N ARG A 96 -6.70 -8.70 -22.48
CA ARG A 96 -7.56 -8.00 -23.45
C ARG A 96 -7.11 -8.24 -24.89
N GLU A 97 -5.80 -8.22 -25.15
CA GLU A 97 -5.24 -8.58 -26.45
C GLU A 97 -5.51 -10.04 -26.83
N ALA A 98 -5.54 -10.94 -25.84
CA ALA A 98 -5.94 -12.33 -26.01
C ALA A 98 -7.47 -12.54 -26.17
N GLY A 99 -8.26 -11.46 -26.25
CA GLY A 99 -9.70 -11.49 -26.50
C GLY A 99 -10.59 -11.49 -25.25
N ALA A 100 -10.03 -11.33 -24.06
CA ALA A 100 -10.82 -11.15 -22.85
C ALA A 100 -11.51 -9.78 -22.83
N PHE A 101 -12.69 -9.69 -22.21
CA PHE A 101 -13.37 -8.41 -22.05
C PHE A 101 -12.83 -7.69 -20.81
N VAL A 102 -12.00 -6.66 -21.04
CA VAL A 102 -11.49 -5.76 -20.00
C VAL A 102 -11.83 -4.32 -20.35
N LYS A 103 -12.55 -3.62 -19.47
CA LYS A 103 -12.95 -2.22 -19.62
C LYS A 103 -12.18 -1.32 -18.65
N GLU A 104 -11.55 -0.29 -19.21
CA GLU A 104 -11.06 0.86 -18.46
C GLU A 104 -12.21 1.76 -18.04
N ILE A 105 -12.19 2.19 -16.78
CA ILE A 105 -13.10 3.21 -16.24
C ILE A 105 -12.29 4.32 -15.57
N TYR A 106 -12.84 5.55 -15.57
CA TYR A 106 -12.31 6.67 -14.81
C TYR A 106 -13.03 6.85 -13.47
N GLY A 107 -14.31 6.49 -13.42
CA GLY A 107 -15.15 6.56 -12.23
C GLY A 107 -16.07 5.35 -12.13
N VAL A 108 -16.51 5.05 -10.91
CA VAL A 108 -17.44 3.94 -10.68
C VAL A 108 -18.82 4.22 -11.29
N GLU A 109 -19.13 5.47 -11.59
CA GLU A 109 -20.35 5.92 -12.26
C GLU A 109 -20.55 5.24 -13.62
N GLU A 110 -19.45 4.99 -14.33
CA GLU A 110 -19.47 4.31 -15.64
C GLU A 110 -19.95 2.86 -15.55
N LEU A 111 -19.87 2.24 -14.37
CA LEU A 111 -20.38 0.89 -14.14
C LEU A 111 -21.91 0.83 -14.14
N PHE A 112 -22.59 1.97 -13.91
CA PHE A 112 -24.05 2.07 -13.87
C PHE A 112 -24.64 2.69 -15.15
N GLY A 113 -23.81 3.31 -16.00
CA GLY A 113 -24.23 4.00 -17.22
C GLY A 113 -24.35 3.09 -18.44
N GLY A 114 -25.28 3.42 -19.35
CA GLY A 114 -25.56 2.66 -20.58
C GLY A 114 -24.51 2.71 -21.69
N ASN A 115 -23.39 3.40 -21.49
CA ASN A 115 -22.32 3.56 -22.47
C ASN A 115 -21.07 2.73 -22.10
N MET A 116 -21.25 1.42 -21.92
CA MET A 116 -20.12 0.48 -21.99
C MET A 116 -19.75 0.20 -23.46
N SER A 117 -19.41 1.25 -24.22
CA SER A 117 -18.70 1.13 -25.49
C SER A 117 -17.22 0.85 -25.20
N GLY A 118 -16.92 -0.34 -24.72
CA GLY A 118 -15.55 -0.85 -24.66
C GLY A 118 -15.11 -1.30 -26.07
N GLN A 119 -13.92 -0.90 -26.48
CA GLN A 119 -13.21 -1.55 -27.60
C GLN A 119 -12.75 -2.93 -27.12
N GLY A 120 -13.62 -3.91 -27.29
CA GLY A 120 -13.35 -5.32 -27.09
C GLY A 120 -14.34 -6.10 -27.94
N THR A 121 -13.87 -7.05 -28.73
CA THR A 121 -14.74 -7.96 -29.46
C THR A 121 -15.60 -8.70 -28.43
N ARG A 122 -16.93 -8.53 -28.53
CA ARG A 122 -17.87 -9.41 -27.81
C ARG A 122 -17.45 -10.86 -28.10
N PRO A 123 -17.28 -11.73 -27.09
CA PRO A 123 -16.98 -13.13 -27.32
C PRO A 123 -18.03 -13.71 -28.28
N THR A 124 -17.59 -14.12 -29.47
CA THR A 124 -18.43 -14.68 -30.54
C THR A 124 -19.01 -16.06 -30.21
N GLN A 125 -18.94 -16.49 -28.94
CA GLN A 125 -19.51 -17.74 -28.43
C GLN A 125 -20.73 -17.57 -27.51
N ILE A 126 -21.36 -16.39 -27.47
CA ILE A 126 -22.78 -16.28 -27.06
C ILE A 126 -23.63 -16.17 -28.32
N LYS A 127 -23.48 -17.12 -29.24
CA LYS A 127 -24.49 -17.41 -30.26
C LYS A 127 -25.37 -18.51 -29.70
N ASN A 128 -26.38 -18.12 -28.92
CA ASN A 128 -27.72 -18.69 -29.01
C ASN A 128 -28.63 -17.86 -28.10
N ASN A 129 -29.64 -17.25 -28.73
CA ASN A 129 -30.72 -16.44 -28.17
C ASN A 129 -30.35 -15.06 -27.65
N LEU A 130 -30.20 -14.07 -28.55
CA LEU A 130 -30.66 -12.68 -28.33
C LEU A 130 -30.65 -11.91 -29.66
N ASN A 131 -31.53 -12.31 -30.59
CA ASN A 131 -31.97 -11.45 -31.68
C ASN A 131 -33.23 -10.70 -31.21
N ARG A 132 -33.04 -9.59 -30.51
CA ARG A 132 -33.94 -8.43 -30.39
C ARG A 132 -33.36 -7.48 -29.35
N VAL A 133 -33.80 -6.22 -29.45
CA VAL A 133 -33.46 -5.04 -28.63
C VAL A 133 -32.19 -4.33 -29.15
N GLY A 134 -32.29 -3.18 -29.82
CA GLY A 134 -33.01 -1.97 -29.42
C GLY A 134 -32.00 -1.04 -28.74
N GLN A 135 -31.82 0.19 -29.24
CA GLN A 135 -30.93 1.19 -28.64
C GLN A 135 -31.39 1.47 -27.19
N GLY A 136 -30.64 0.97 -26.20
CA GLY A 136 -30.94 1.05 -24.76
C GLY A 136 -29.75 0.53 -23.92
N PRO A 137 -29.68 0.87 -22.62
CA PRO A 137 -28.47 0.73 -21.80
C PRO A 137 -28.11 -0.74 -21.54
N LEU A 138 -26.91 -1.14 -21.97
CA LEU A 138 -26.35 -2.48 -21.71
C LEU A 138 -25.60 -2.46 -20.38
N THR A 139 -26.27 -2.74 -19.26
CA THR A 139 -25.60 -3.29 -18.08
C THR A 139 -25.04 -4.66 -18.48
N LEU A 140 -23.72 -4.81 -18.59
CA LEU A 140 -23.11 -6.10 -18.86
C LEU A 140 -23.48 -7.06 -17.72
N PRO A 141 -24.29 -8.10 -17.96
CA PRO A 141 -24.65 -9.03 -16.91
C PRO A 141 -23.38 -9.66 -16.36
N ASN A 142 -23.21 -9.61 -15.04
CA ASN A 142 -22.09 -10.21 -14.32
C ASN A 142 -20.70 -9.59 -14.55
N VAL A 143 -20.62 -8.30 -14.92
CA VAL A 143 -19.33 -7.60 -14.84
C VAL A 143 -18.78 -7.62 -13.42
N VAL A 144 -17.48 -7.92 -13.30
CA VAL A 144 -16.72 -7.82 -12.05
C VAL A 144 -15.92 -6.53 -12.07
N PHE A 145 -16.16 -5.67 -11.09
CA PHE A 145 -15.33 -4.51 -10.86
C PHE A 145 -14.11 -4.91 -10.01
N PHE A 146 -12.91 -4.73 -10.55
CA PHE A 146 -11.67 -4.89 -9.80
C PHE A 146 -11.40 -3.60 -9.02
N GLY A 147 -11.79 -3.62 -7.75
CA GLY A 147 -11.71 -2.48 -6.87
C GLY A 147 -10.36 -2.40 -6.17
N ILE A 148 -9.66 -1.31 -6.39
CA ILE A 148 -8.34 -1.03 -5.81
C ILE A 148 -8.29 0.37 -5.22
N GLY A 149 -7.38 0.56 -4.26
CA GLY A 149 -7.13 1.85 -3.64
C GLY A 149 -7.04 1.79 -2.13
N PHE A 150 -6.97 2.96 -1.53
CA PHE A 150 -6.95 3.14 -0.08
C PHE A 150 -8.34 3.59 0.42
N GLU A 151 -8.39 4.23 1.58
CA GLU A 151 -9.62 4.74 2.18
C GLU A 151 -10.34 5.79 1.31
N THR A 152 -9.63 6.40 0.35
CA THR A 152 -10.18 7.38 -0.60
C THR A 152 -11.12 6.76 -1.63
N THR A 153 -10.83 5.53 -2.09
CA THR A 153 -11.63 4.83 -3.12
C THR A 153 -12.58 3.80 -2.53
N ALA A 154 -12.29 3.29 -1.32
CA ALA A 154 -13.13 2.29 -0.65
C ALA A 154 -14.62 2.71 -0.56
N PRO A 155 -15.00 3.96 -0.21
CA PRO A 155 -16.41 4.37 -0.21
C PRO A 155 -17.09 4.25 -1.57
N MET A 156 -16.37 4.55 -2.66
CA MET A 156 -16.90 4.46 -4.02
C MET A 156 -17.15 3.01 -4.40
N THR A 157 -16.22 2.12 -4.07
CA THR A 157 -16.40 0.67 -4.25
C THR A 157 -17.54 0.12 -3.38
N ALA A 158 -17.68 0.59 -2.14
CA ALA A 158 -18.81 0.21 -1.30
C ALA A 158 -20.16 0.62 -1.92
N SER A 159 -20.23 1.77 -2.60
CA SER A 159 -21.41 2.16 -3.39
C SER A 159 -21.69 1.19 -4.56
N VAL A 160 -20.64 0.68 -5.22
CA VAL A 160 -20.75 -0.35 -6.27
C VAL A 160 -21.36 -1.63 -5.73
N VAL A 161 -20.87 -2.12 -4.58
CA VAL A 161 -21.39 -3.32 -3.91
C VAL A 161 -22.86 -3.14 -3.53
N ARG A 162 -23.23 -1.99 -2.94
CA ARG A 162 -24.63 -1.69 -2.56
C ARG A 162 -25.60 -1.65 -3.73
N ARG A 163 -25.11 -1.43 -4.94
CA ARG A 163 -25.90 -1.41 -6.18
C ARG A 163 -25.93 -2.76 -6.89
N GLY A 164 -25.40 -3.81 -6.25
CA GLY A 164 -25.51 -5.19 -6.73
C GLY A 164 -24.51 -5.59 -7.82
N ILE A 165 -23.43 -4.81 -8.00
CA ILE A 165 -22.34 -5.18 -8.90
C ILE A 165 -21.31 -5.99 -8.13
N LYS A 166 -20.84 -7.09 -8.75
CA LYS A 166 -19.81 -7.95 -8.16
C LYS A 166 -18.46 -7.23 -8.15
N VAL A 167 -17.74 -7.31 -7.04
CA VAL A 167 -16.47 -6.65 -6.81
C VAL A 167 -15.41 -7.68 -6.44
N TYR A 168 -14.24 -7.61 -7.08
CA TYR A 168 -13.02 -8.18 -6.54
C TYR A 168 -12.30 -7.07 -5.76
N SER A 169 -12.34 -7.11 -4.43
CA SER A 169 -11.66 -6.09 -3.61
C SER A 169 -10.19 -6.45 -3.41
N ALA A 170 -9.29 -5.58 -3.87
CA ALA A 170 -7.89 -5.55 -3.46
C ALA A 170 -7.54 -4.20 -2.81
N HIS A 171 -8.55 -3.55 -2.20
CA HIS A 171 -8.34 -2.33 -1.42
C HIS A 171 -7.46 -2.60 -0.21
N LYS A 172 -6.63 -1.62 0.12
CA LYS A 172 -5.67 -1.70 1.21
C LYS A 172 -6.01 -0.64 2.26
N ALA A 173 -5.90 -0.99 3.54
CA ALA A 173 -6.06 -0.07 4.65
C ALA A 173 -4.70 0.57 4.94
N PHE A 174 -4.59 1.87 4.66
CA PHE A 174 -3.34 2.61 4.73
C PHE A 174 -2.88 2.81 6.17
N ILE A 175 -3.79 3.23 7.06
CA ILE A 175 -3.45 3.54 8.45
C ILE A 175 -2.83 2.32 9.17
N PRO A 176 -3.45 1.13 9.19
CA PRO A 176 -2.86 -0.03 9.86
C PRO A 176 -1.57 -0.51 9.19
N ALA A 177 -1.46 -0.37 7.87
CA ALA A 177 -0.26 -0.79 7.14
C ALA A 177 0.94 0.07 7.51
N MET A 178 0.77 1.39 7.53
CA MET A 178 1.82 2.31 7.96
C MET A 178 2.20 2.09 9.43
N GLU A 179 1.24 1.87 10.33
CA GLU A 179 1.52 1.51 11.73
C GLU A 179 2.42 0.28 11.84
N ALA A 180 2.10 -0.79 11.12
CA ALA A 180 2.88 -2.01 11.13
C ALA A 180 4.31 -1.79 10.59
N LEU A 181 4.43 -1.15 9.42
CA LEU A 181 5.72 -0.91 8.76
C LEU A 181 6.65 0.00 9.57
N LEU A 182 6.09 1.02 10.24
CA LEU A 182 6.83 1.93 11.11
C LEU A 182 7.24 1.24 12.41
N ARG A 183 6.33 0.51 13.04
CA ARG A 183 6.56 -0.17 14.33
C ARG A 183 7.64 -1.23 14.24
N GLU A 184 7.70 -1.96 13.14
CA GLU A 184 8.70 -3.02 12.95
C GLU A 184 10.06 -2.52 12.45
N GLY A 185 10.14 -1.24 12.09
CA GLY A 185 11.38 -0.64 11.61
C GLY A 185 11.76 -1.05 10.18
N GLU A 186 10.80 -1.58 9.41
CA GLU A 186 10.92 -1.76 7.96
C GLU A 186 11.09 -0.42 7.26
N ILE A 187 10.40 0.62 7.74
CA ILE A 187 10.56 2.01 7.31
C ILE A 187 11.30 2.80 8.39
N LYS A 188 12.48 3.31 8.05
CA LYS A 188 13.33 4.09 8.96
C LYS A 188 13.32 5.55 8.53
N VAL A 189 12.48 6.37 9.18
CA VAL A 189 12.27 7.80 8.89
C VAL A 189 12.15 8.63 10.16
N ASP A 190 12.39 9.94 10.04
CA ASP A 190 12.34 10.91 11.13
C ASP A 190 11.00 11.65 11.24
N GLY A 191 10.24 11.71 10.15
CA GLY A 191 8.93 12.39 10.09
C GLY A 191 8.17 12.04 8.80
N LEU A 192 6.86 12.26 8.80
CA LEU A 192 5.98 11.92 7.67
C LEU A 192 5.16 13.11 7.18
N ILE A 193 5.08 13.25 5.87
CA ILE A 193 4.05 14.05 5.20
C ILE A 193 2.87 13.11 4.94
N SER A 194 1.81 13.27 5.73
CA SER A 194 0.65 12.39 5.73
C SER A 194 -0.34 12.74 4.61
N PRO A 195 -0.99 11.75 3.99
CA PRO A 195 -1.85 11.93 2.82
C PRO A 195 -3.10 12.77 3.14
N GLY A 196 -3.26 13.91 2.47
CA GLY A 196 -4.41 14.81 2.65
C GLY A 196 -5.76 14.16 2.30
N HIS A 197 -5.86 13.45 1.18
CA HIS A 197 -7.11 12.82 0.74
C HIS A 197 -7.53 11.64 1.63
N VAL A 198 -6.58 10.82 2.09
CA VAL A 198 -6.90 9.76 3.08
C VAL A 198 -7.38 10.44 4.36
N GLY A 199 -6.67 11.46 4.85
CA GLY A 199 -7.10 12.25 6.01
C GLY A 199 -8.50 12.88 5.86
N ALA A 200 -8.90 13.28 4.65
CA ALA A 200 -10.26 13.78 4.39
C ALA A 200 -11.34 12.72 4.67
N ILE A 201 -11.01 11.44 4.53
CA ILE A 201 -11.91 10.31 4.82
C ILE A 201 -11.81 9.90 6.30
N VAL A 202 -10.62 9.57 6.78
CA VAL A 202 -10.43 8.96 8.12
C VAL A 202 -10.28 9.97 9.25
N GLY A 203 -9.95 11.21 8.91
CA GLY A 203 -9.69 12.28 9.86
C GLY A 203 -8.22 12.43 10.24
N ALA A 204 -7.90 13.51 10.95
CA ALA A 204 -6.55 13.75 11.43
C ALA A 204 -6.18 12.90 12.65
N ASP A 205 -7.15 12.59 13.52
CA ASP A 205 -6.88 11.98 14.82
C ASP A 205 -6.30 10.56 14.69
N VAL A 206 -6.65 9.83 13.63
CA VAL A 206 -6.20 8.44 13.42
C VAL A 206 -4.70 8.33 13.15
N PHE A 207 -4.06 9.38 12.64
CA PHE A 207 -2.62 9.39 12.39
C PHE A 207 -1.79 9.37 13.69
N SER A 208 -2.40 9.69 14.84
CA SER A 208 -1.73 9.69 16.15
C SER A 208 -1.26 8.30 16.59
N GLY A 209 -1.78 7.23 15.96
CA GLY A 209 -1.37 5.85 16.22
C GLY A 209 0.04 5.50 15.71
N PHE A 210 0.62 6.31 14.83
CA PHE A 210 1.91 6.00 14.22
C PHE A 210 3.06 6.14 15.22
N LYS A 211 3.75 5.04 15.47
CA LYS A 211 4.86 4.95 16.39
C LYS A 211 6.04 4.23 15.77
N ILE A 212 7.24 4.67 16.12
CA ILE A 212 8.49 4.10 15.63
C ILE A 212 9.38 3.63 16.77
N PRO A 213 10.22 2.60 16.53
CA PRO A 213 11.31 2.25 17.44
C PRO A 213 12.25 3.44 17.70
N PRO A 214 12.92 3.49 18.86
CA PRO A 214 13.93 4.50 19.11
C PRO A 214 15.11 4.38 18.15
N LEU A 215 15.78 5.50 17.90
CA LEU A 215 16.88 5.66 16.94
C LEU A 215 18.14 4.83 17.28
N SER A 216 18.20 4.24 18.47
CA SER A 216 19.31 3.43 18.97
C SER A 216 18.79 2.04 19.35
N PRO A 217 19.53 0.95 19.05
CA PRO A 217 19.18 -0.34 19.62
C PRO A 217 19.15 -0.21 21.16
N PRO A 218 18.29 -0.97 21.87
CA PRO A 218 18.37 -1.02 23.31
C PRO A 218 19.81 -1.37 23.67
N VAL A 219 20.41 -0.58 24.56
CA VAL A 219 21.73 -0.86 25.10
C VAL A 219 21.69 -2.31 25.56
N ARG A 220 22.47 -3.20 24.93
CA ARG A 220 22.71 -4.53 25.50
C ARG A 220 23.30 -4.26 26.88
N LEU A 221 22.54 -4.52 27.94
CA LEU A 221 23.09 -4.58 29.29
C LEU A 221 24.18 -5.64 29.24
N ARG A 222 25.44 -5.20 29.16
CA ARG A 222 26.59 -6.09 29.29
C ARG A 222 26.50 -6.61 30.72
N SER A 223 26.42 -7.95 30.85
CA SER A 223 26.39 -8.71 32.09
C SER A 223 25.28 -8.32 33.07
N CYS A 224 24.08 -8.87 32.88
CA CYS A 224 23.16 -9.04 34.01
C CYS A 224 23.81 -10.08 34.95
N GLN A 225 24.28 -9.64 36.13
CA GLN A 225 24.84 -10.55 37.13
C GLN A 225 23.69 -11.17 37.93
N ARG A 226 23.90 -12.36 38.49
CA ARG A 226 22.90 -13.07 39.33
C ARG A 226 22.36 -12.22 40.49
N ASN A 227 23.12 -11.22 40.92
CA ASN A 227 22.76 -10.30 42.00
C ASN A 227 21.79 -9.20 41.59
N ASP A 228 21.62 -8.95 40.28
CA ASP A 228 20.71 -7.94 39.72
C ASP A 228 19.26 -8.44 39.61
N CYS A 229 19.00 -9.74 39.85
CA CYS A 229 17.66 -10.29 39.90
C CYS A 229 16.96 -10.01 41.24
N PRO A 230 15.66 -9.64 41.24
CA PRO A 230 14.89 -9.45 42.46
C PRO A 230 14.82 -10.75 43.30
N PRO A 231 14.66 -10.67 44.64
CA PRO A 231 14.85 -11.81 45.56
C PRO A 231 13.97 -13.04 45.24
N ASN A 232 12.79 -12.80 44.69
CA ASN A 232 11.79 -13.80 44.30
C ASN A 232 12.18 -14.64 43.06
N TRP A 233 13.21 -14.25 42.30
CA TRP A 233 13.67 -14.96 41.09
C TRP A 233 14.93 -15.81 41.30
N ARG A 234 15.57 -15.72 42.48
CA ARG A 234 16.85 -16.41 42.77
C ARG A 234 16.71 -17.94 42.90
N GLY A 235 15.49 -18.46 43.01
CA GLY A 235 15.22 -19.88 43.26
C GLY A 235 14.79 -20.73 42.05
N GLN A 236 14.54 -20.14 40.87
CA GLN A 236 14.06 -20.90 39.69
C GLN A 236 15.14 -21.23 38.66
N ALA A 237 16.38 -20.78 38.87
CA ALA A 237 17.51 -21.13 38.01
C ALA A 237 18.03 -22.54 38.36
N GLY A 238 17.33 -23.57 37.89
CA GLY A 238 17.85 -24.94 37.82
C GLY A 238 19.15 -24.99 37.01
N GLN A 239 20.04 -25.91 37.36
CA GLN A 239 21.45 -25.96 36.92
C GLN A 239 21.68 -26.20 35.41
N ASP A 240 20.64 -26.28 34.58
CA ASP A 240 20.76 -26.60 33.15
C ASP A 240 20.77 -25.38 32.20
N SER A 241 20.70 -24.14 32.72
CA SER A 241 20.60 -22.94 31.87
C SER A 241 21.94 -22.31 31.43
N PHE A 242 23.09 -22.95 31.70
CA PHE A 242 24.41 -22.41 31.35
C PHE A 242 25.21 -23.36 30.46
N LYS A 243 24.76 -23.52 29.20
CA LYS A 243 25.65 -23.95 28.11
C LYS A 243 25.68 -22.86 27.04
N GLY A 244 26.83 -22.23 26.85
CA GLY A 244 27.07 -21.30 25.73
C GLY A 244 26.87 -19.81 26.01
N GLY A 245 26.79 -19.37 27.26
CA GLY A 245 26.81 -17.93 27.58
C GLY A 245 25.54 -17.14 27.26
N GLU A 246 24.42 -17.81 26.97
CA GLU A 246 23.10 -17.19 26.84
C GLU A 246 22.17 -17.66 27.97
N LEU A 247 21.69 -16.71 28.77
CA LEU A 247 20.56 -16.92 29.69
C LEU A 247 19.30 -17.15 28.87
N VAL A 248 18.91 -18.41 28.70
CA VAL A 248 17.58 -18.78 28.20
C VAL A 248 16.58 -18.50 29.32
N GLY A 249 15.97 -17.30 29.32
CA GLY A 249 14.96 -16.93 30.32
C GLY A 249 14.62 -15.44 30.42
N CYS A 250 15.49 -14.53 29.99
CA CYS A 250 15.19 -13.08 29.99
C CYS A 250 14.55 -12.62 28.66
N ARG A 251 13.43 -13.20 28.25
CA ARG A 251 12.74 -12.78 27.00
C ARG A 251 11.76 -11.62 27.16
N ASP A 252 11.47 -11.16 28.38
CA ASP A 252 10.38 -10.20 28.60
C ASP A 252 10.77 -8.82 29.14
N GLU A 253 12.05 -8.48 29.31
CA GLU A 253 12.42 -7.16 29.85
C GLU A 253 13.20 -6.29 28.84
N ALA A 254 12.53 -5.20 28.45
CA ALA A 254 12.95 -4.05 27.62
C ALA A 254 12.62 -4.08 26.12
N MET A 255 11.34 -4.24 25.77
CA MET A 255 10.83 -3.68 24.50
C MET A 255 11.16 -2.17 24.50
N PRO A 256 11.88 -1.65 23.48
CA PRO A 256 12.21 -0.24 23.43
C PRO A 256 10.92 0.59 23.44
N ARG A 257 10.82 1.61 24.31
CA ARG A 257 9.63 2.48 24.36
C ARG A 257 9.44 3.12 22.98
N LEU A 258 8.38 2.71 22.28
CA LEU A 258 8.01 3.28 20.99
C LEU A 258 7.75 4.78 21.17
N ARG A 259 8.27 5.60 20.25
CA ARG A 259 8.04 7.05 20.24
C ARG A 259 7.05 7.43 19.14
N ASN A 260 6.32 8.51 19.36
CA ASN A 260 5.51 9.10 18.30
C ASN A 260 6.42 9.66 17.21
N ILE A 261 5.98 9.50 15.96
CA ILE A 261 6.64 10.10 14.81
C ILE A 261 6.02 11.49 14.53
N PRO A 262 6.84 12.53 14.29
CA PRO A 262 6.35 13.82 13.80
C PRO A 262 5.60 13.66 12.48
N GLN A 263 4.42 14.25 12.40
CA GLN A 263 3.55 14.14 11.23
C GLN A 263 2.94 15.48 10.89
N VAL A 264 2.81 15.74 9.60
CA VAL A 264 2.00 16.87 9.10
C VAL A 264 1.13 16.38 7.95
N ILE A 265 -0.18 16.56 8.09
CA ILE A 265 -1.15 16.33 7.02
C ILE A 265 -1.19 17.57 6.14
N THR A 266 -0.85 17.43 4.86
CA THR A 266 -0.77 18.55 3.92
C THR A 266 -1.73 18.38 2.75
N GLY A 267 -2.07 19.51 2.13
CA GLY A 267 -2.70 19.53 0.82
C GLY A 267 -1.72 19.15 -0.31
N PHE A 268 -2.09 19.48 -1.55
CA PHE A 268 -1.38 19.07 -2.76
C PHE A 268 -0.83 20.25 -3.55
N GLU A 269 -0.82 21.45 -2.98
CA GLU A 269 -0.15 22.60 -3.56
C GLU A 269 1.32 22.62 -3.13
N GLU A 270 2.19 23.23 -3.93
CA GLU A 270 3.62 23.35 -3.64
C GLU A 270 3.86 24.07 -2.30
N LYS A 271 2.99 25.04 -1.96
CA LYS A 271 3.02 25.77 -0.70
C LYS A 271 2.62 24.89 0.49
N ASP A 272 1.62 24.03 0.33
CA ASP A 272 1.17 23.10 1.38
C ASP A 272 2.32 22.16 1.76
N VAL A 273 2.98 21.58 0.75
CA VAL A 273 4.09 20.64 0.95
C VAL A 273 5.29 21.34 1.61
N LEU A 274 5.68 22.52 1.14
CA LEU A 274 6.77 23.30 1.76
C LEU A 274 6.45 23.70 3.21
N CYS A 275 5.21 24.12 3.47
CA CYS A 275 4.74 24.43 4.82
C CYS A 275 4.82 23.18 5.72
N GLY A 276 4.37 22.03 5.22
CA GLY A 276 4.45 20.76 5.93
C GLY A 276 5.88 20.33 6.25
N ILE A 277 6.82 20.48 5.31
CA ILE A 277 8.24 20.21 5.55
C ILE A 277 8.78 21.14 6.65
N MET A 278 8.47 22.44 6.59
CA MET A 278 8.87 23.40 7.62
C MET A 278 8.34 23.01 9.00
N MET A 279 7.04 22.67 9.09
CA MET A 279 6.39 22.25 10.34
C MET A 279 7.01 20.96 10.90
N LEU A 280 7.29 19.96 10.05
CA LEU A 280 7.98 18.73 10.44
C LEU A 280 9.38 19.01 10.99
N LEU A 281 10.17 19.85 10.30
CA LEU A 281 11.51 20.18 10.76
C LEU A 281 11.48 20.94 12.08
N ARG A 282 10.47 21.79 12.30
CA ARG A 282 10.27 22.48 13.58
C ARG A 282 9.98 21.48 14.70
N GLN A 283 9.05 20.56 14.49
CA GLN A 283 8.78 19.47 15.45
C GLN A 283 10.04 18.67 15.78
N ILE A 284 10.80 18.27 14.76
CA ILE A 284 12.06 17.50 14.94
C ILE A 284 13.10 18.32 15.72
N ALA A 285 13.24 19.60 15.40
CA ALA A 285 14.18 20.49 16.07
C ALA A 285 13.79 20.77 17.53
N ASP A 286 12.50 20.71 17.85
CA ASP A 286 11.95 20.88 19.20
C ASP A 286 11.87 19.55 19.99
N GLY A 287 12.19 18.41 19.35
CA GLY A 287 12.05 17.08 19.94
C GLY A 287 10.61 16.62 20.15
N ARG A 288 9.64 17.24 19.46
CA ARG A 288 8.21 16.89 19.50
C ARG A 288 7.87 15.86 18.42
N GLY A 289 6.85 15.05 18.67
CA GLY A 289 6.32 14.06 17.72
C GLY A 289 4.81 14.02 17.82
N GLU A 290 4.15 14.89 17.06
CA GLU A 290 2.71 15.11 17.10
C GLU A 290 2.13 15.07 15.68
N VAL A 291 0.80 14.97 15.60
CA VAL A 291 0.09 15.13 14.32
C VAL A 291 -0.35 16.58 14.22
N GLU A 292 0.24 17.31 13.28
CA GLU A 292 -0.22 18.63 12.91
C GLU A 292 -1.01 18.56 11.59
N ASN A 293 -2.07 19.35 11.48
CA ASN A 293 -2.92 19.40 10.30
C ASN A 293 -2.74 20.77 9.64
N GLU A 294 -2.00 20.81 8.54
CA GLU A 294 -1.85 21.99 7.68
C GLU A 294 -3.08 22.10 6.76
N TYR A 295 -3.63 20.97 6.32
CA TYR A 295 -4.77 20.89 5.41
C TYR A 295 -6.16 21.05 6.07
N LYS A 296 -6.27 21.94 7.07
CA LYS A 296 -7.51 22.17 7.86
C LYS A 296 -8.73 22.55 7.01
N ARG A 297 -8.49 23.12 5.83
CA ARG A 297 -9.54 23.50 4.87
C ARG A 297 -10.32 22.31 4.29
N VAL A 298 -9.75 21.10 4.35
CA VAL A 298 -10.38 19.86 3.87
C VAL A 298 -10.45 18.78 4.96
N VAL A 299 -9.41 18.64 5.78
CA VAL A 299 -9.29 17.55 6.75
C VAL A 299 -9.84 17.96 8.11
N ALA A 300 -10.97 17.38 8.48
CA ALA A 300 -11.52 17.47 9.83
C ALA A 300 -10.92 16.40 10.77
N ASN A 301 -10.87 16.65 12.07
CA ASN A 301 -10.30 15.72 13.05
C ASN A 301 -10.93 14.31 13.02
N GLY A 302 -12.27 14.25 12.95
CA GLY A 302 -13.03 12.99 12.87
C GLY A 302 -13.36 12.49 11.46
N GLY A 303 -12.79 13.09 10.42
CA GLY A 303 -12.98 12.67 9.03
C GLY A 303 -14.42 12.77 8.51
N ASN A 304 -14.69 12.03 7.43
CA ASN A 304 -15.99 11.98 6.78
C ASN A 304 -16.84 10.83 7.34
N LYS A 305 -17.74 11.16 8.27
CA LYS A 305 -18.64 10.19 8.93
C LYS A 305 -19.50 9.38 7.94
N LYS A 306 -19.93 9.97 6.82
CA LYS A 306 -20.75 9.26 5.81
C LYS A 306 -19.92 8.22 5.07
N ALA A 307 -18.70 8.58 4.67
CA ALA A 307 -17.77 7.68 4.01
C ALA A 307 -17.35 6.53 4.94
N LEU A 308 -16.99 6.86 6.19
CA LEU A 308 -16.61 5.86 7.20
C LEU A 308 -17.74 4.87 7.49
N LYS A 309 -18.98 5.35 7.64
CA LYS A 309 -20.14 4.48 7.81
C LYS A 309 -20.32 3.53 6.63
N LEU A 310 -20.10 4.01 5.41
CA LEU A 310 -20.24 3.22 4.20
C LEU A 310 -19.12 2.15 4.08
N ILE A 311 -17.89 2.51 4.44
CA ILE A 311 -16.77 1.55 4.51
C ILE A 311 -17.09 0.48 5.55
N ASP A 312 -17.44 0.87 6.77
CA ASP A 312 -17.75 -0.08 7.86
C ASP A 312 -18.96 -0.96 7.56
N GLU A 313 -19.94 -0.42 6.82
CA GLU A 313 -21.09 -1.20 6.37
C GLU A 313 -20.67 -2.33 5.43
N VAL A 314 -19.80 -2.07 4.45
CA VAL A 314 -19.50 -3.01 3.35
C VAL A 314 -18.27 -3.87 3.62
N PHE A 315 -17.24 -3.29 4.21
CA PHE A 315 -15.95 -3.93 4.37
C PHE A 315 -15.67 -4.30 5.82
N GLU A 316 -14.84 -5.32 5.98
CA GLU A 316 -14.13 -5.63 7.20
C GLU A 316 -12.63 -5.64 6.95
N ILE A 317 -11.87 -5.33 7.99
CA ILE A 317 -10.41 -5.28 7.90
C ILE A 317 -9.85 -6.68 8.17
N ARG A 318 -9.05 -7.18 7.23
CA ARG A 318 -8.31 -8.45 7.35
C ARG A 318 -6.84 -8.27 7.01
N ASP A 319 -6.05 -9.29 7.30
CA ASP A 319 -4.66 -9.35 6.84
C ASP A 319 -4.62 -9.38 5.32
N SER A 320 -3.62 -8.74 4.72
CA SER A 320 -3.53 -8.62 3.27
C SER A 320 -2.10 -8.60 2.81
N GLU A 321 -1.85 -9.20 1.64
CA GLU A 321 -0.56 -9.16 0.98
C GLU A 321 -0.35 -7.81 0.29
N TRP A 322 0.78 -7.16 0.56
CA TRP A 322 1.21 -5.94 -0.10
C TRP A 322 2.42 -6.27 -0.97
N ARG A 323 2.32 -5.99 -2.27
CA ARG A 323 3.35 -6.33 -3.24
C ARG A 323 4.70 -5.74 -2.83
N GLY A 324 5.68 -6.61 -2.62
CA GLY A 324 7.03 -6.22 -2.21
C GLY A 324 7.19 -5.86 -0.72
N LEU A 325 6.11 -5.86 0.07
CA LEU A 325 6.12 -5.65 1.52
C LEU A 325 5.68 -6.90 2.30
N GLY A 326 5.06 -7.87 1.63
CA GLY A 326 4.59 -9.13 2.22
C GLY A 326 3.20 -8.99 2.86
N ASN A 327 2.80 -10.00 3.64
CA ASN A 327 1.51 -9.99 4.32
C ASN A 327 1.54 -9.05 5.53
N ILE A 328 0.76 -7.96 5.48
CA ILE A 328 0.66 -6.98 6.55
C ILE A 328 -0.65 -7.22 7.33
N PRO A 329 -0.59 -7.36 8.67
CA PRO A 329 -1.78 -7.56 9.48
C PRO A 329 -2.79 -6.42 9.36
N LYS A 330 -4.09 -6.75 9.34
CA LYS A 330 -5.20 -5.79 9.36
C LYS A 330 -5.08 -4.67 8.31
N SER A 331 -4.60 -5.00 7.11
CA SER A 331 -4.21 -4.02 6.09
C SER A 331 -5.00 -4.14 4.76
N GLY A 332 -6.02 -4.99 4.70
CA GLY A 332 -6.90 -5.15 3.53
C GLY A 332 -8.36 -4.96 3.86
N PHE A 333 -9.12 -4.43 2.90
CA PHE A 333 -10.57 -4.35 2.99
C PHE A 333 -11.21 -5.50 2.21
N GLU A 334 -11.79 -6.43 2.95
CA GLU A 334 -12.55 -7.56 2.42
C GLU A 334 -14.04 -7.31 2.58
N LEU A 335 -14.87 -7.82 1.65
CA LEU A 335 -16.31 -7.66 1.76
C LEU A 335 -16.83 -8.47 2.96
N ARG A 336 -17.73 -7.88 3.74
CA ARG A 336 -18.41 -8.61 4.82
C ARG A 336 -19.27 -9.74 4.26
N GLU A 337 -19.50 -10.77 5.06
CA GLU A 337 -20.27 -11.97 4.70
C GLU A 337 -21.68 -11.65 4.13
N LYS A 338 -22.35 -10.61 4.65
CA LYS A 338 -23.65 -10.17 4.13
C LYS A 338 -23.63 -9.70 2.66
N TYR A 339 -22.44 -9.44 2.09
CA TYR A 339 -22.24 -9.10 0.68
C TYR A 339 -21.49 -10.22 -0.08
N ALA A 340 -21.48 -11.45 0.43
CA ALA A 340 -20.79 -12.58 -0.21
C ALA A 340 -21.25 -12.83 -1.66
N ASP A 341 -22.53 -12.61 -1.98
CA ASP A 341 -23.08 -12.71 -3.35
C ASP A 341 -22.50 -11.66 -4.33
N MET A 342 -21.90 -10.60 -3.79
CA MET A 342 -21.22 -9.55 -4.53
C MET A 342 -19.70 -9.69 -4.48
N ASP A 343 -19.15 -10.58 -3.67
CA ASP A 343 -17.71 -10.81 -3.59
C ASP A 343 -17.26 -11.78 -4.69
N ALA A 344 -16.52 -11.27 -5.67
CA ALA A 344 -15.99 -12.08 -6.75
C ALA A 344 -15.05 -13.20 -6.24
N LYS A 345 -14.38 -13.03 -5.10
CA LYS A 345 -13.53 -14.07 -4.49
C LYS A 345 -14.35 -15.27 -4.01
N VAL A 346 -15.59 -15.02 -3.59
CA VAL A 346 -16.54 -16.06 -3.14
C VAL A 346 -17.28 -16.63 -4.34
N VAL A 347 -17.90 -15.77 -5.15
CA VAL A 347 -18.74 -16.18 -6.30
C VAL A 347 -17.95 -16.99 -7.33
N TYR A 348 -16.70 -16.63 -7.59
CA TYR A 348 -15.85 -17.26 -8.60
C TYR A 348 -14.70 -18.07 -8.00
N LYS A 349 -14.87 -18.53 -6.74
CA LYS A 349 -13.86 -19.30 -6.01
C LYS A 349 -13.30 -20.47 -6.82
N ASP A 350 -14.15 -21.21 -7.52
CA ASP A 350 -13.74 -22.38 -8.33
C ASP A 350 -12.87 -22.01 -9.54
N ILE A 351 -12.99 -20.78 -10.05
CA ILE A 351 -12.17 -20.27 -11.16
C ILE A 351 -10.82 -19.78 -10.61
N ILE A 352 -10.85 -19.05 -9.49
CA ILE A 352 -9.67 -18.45 -8.86
C ILE A 352 -8.76 -19.53 -8.24
N THR A 353 -9.34 -20.51 -7.52
CA THR A 353 -8.56 -21.58 -6.85
C THR A 353 -7.86 -22.55 -7.81
N ARG A 354 -8.24 -22.56 -9.10
CA ARG A 354 -7.51 -23.33 -10.13
C ARG A 354 -6.14 -22.71 -10.48
N ILE A 355 -5.81 -21.55 -9.91
CA ILE A 355 -4.45 -21.02 -9.89
C ILE A 355 -3.67 -21.82 -8.85
N ASN A 356 -3.24 -23.03 -9.22
CA ASN A 356 -2.29 -23.78 -8.43
C ASN A 356 -0.97 -22.98 -8.47
N PRO A 357 -0.47 -22.43 -7.35
CA PRO A 357 0.79 -21.72 -7.38
C PRO A 357 1.88 -22.76 -7.61
N SER A 358 2.48 -22.74 -8.79
CA SER A 358 3.83 -23.24 -8.98
C SER A 358 4.80 -22.34 -8.21
N HIS A 359 4.65 -22.30 -6.88
CA HIS A 359 5.71 -21.97 -5.95
C HIS A 359 6.13 -23.30 -5.35
N SER A 360 6.91 -24.05 -6.13
CA SER A 360 7.70 -25.17 -5.61
C SER A 360 8.66 -24.65 -4.55
N THR A 361 8.20 -24.62 -3.30
CA THR A 361 9.08 -25.00 -2.20
C THR A 361 9.46 -26.43 -2.50
N GLY A 362 10.74 -26.68 -2.82
CA GLY A 362 11.28 -28.03 -2.86
C GLY A 362 11.09 -28.67 -1.49
N ARG A 363 9.98 -29.37 -1.30
CA ARG A 363 9.69 -30.35 -0.26
C ARG A 363 8.52 -31.19 -0.77
N GLY A 364 8.69 -32.50 -0.68
CA GLY A 364 7.99 -33.51 -1.47
C GLY A 364 6.47 -33.47 -1.44
N ALA A 365 5.88 -33.92 -2.54
CA ALA A 365 4.47 -34.18 -2.72
C ALA A 365 3.97 -35.21 -1.69
N ASN A 366 3.41 -34.77 -0.56
CA ASN A 366 2.46 -35.55 0.26
C ASN A 366 1.86 -34.78 1.46
N GLU A 367 1.53 -33.50 1.31
CA GLU A 367 0.69 -32.82 2.30
C GLU A 367 -0.54 -32.20 1.63
N LYS A 368 -1.73 -32.63 2.09
CA LYS A 368 -3.01 -32.05 1.68
C LYS A 368 -3.02 -30.59 2.13
N ALA A 369 -3.03 -29.67 1.16
CA ALA A 369 -3.12 -28.23 1.41
C ALA A 369 -4.27 -27.92 2.38
N ARG A 370 -3.96 -27.26 3.49
CA ARG A 370 -4.98 -26.78 4.44
C ARG A 370 -5.56 -25.46 3.92
N PRO A 371 -6.84 -25.14 4.17
CA PRO A 371 -7.52 -23.99 3.55
C PRO A 371 -6.89 -22.60 3.77
N ASN A 372 -5.92 -22.47 4.69
CA ASN A 372 -5.38 -21.19 5.17
C ASN A 372 -3.87 -21.00 4.88
N GLU A 373 -3.24 -21.78 4.00
CA GLU A 373 -1.80 -21.67 3.66
C GLU A 373 -1.42 -20.48 2.74
N TRP A 374 -2.33 -19.52 2.55
CA TRP A 374 -2.07 -18.27 1.81
C TRP A 374 -1.37 -17.21 2.67
N ILE A 375 -1.34 -17.39 4.00
CA ILE A 375 -0.84 -16.40 4.95
C ILE A 375 0.62 -16.74 5.31
N ARG A 376 1.56 -16.03 4.68
CA ARG A 376 2.97 -16.09 5.09
C ARG A 376 3.19 -15.26 6.37
N PRO A 377 4.09 -15.68 7.28
CA PRO A 377 4.51 -14.85 8.41
C PRO A 377 5.01 -13.49 7.92
N PHE A 378 4.62 -12.43 8.63
CA PHE A 378 5.07 -11.07 8.36
C PHE A 378 6.61 -10.99 8.38
N GLY A 379 7.21 -10.25 7.43
CA GLY A 379 8.66 -10.10 7.31
C GLY A 379 9.37 -11.09 6.36
N GLN A 380 8.67 -12.05 5.74
CA GLN A 380 9.23 -12.91 4.68
C GLN A 380 8.68 -12.55 3.29
N ALA A 381 8.82 -11.28 2.89
CA ALA A 381 8.56 -10.88 1.51
C ALA A 381 9.66 -11.47 0.61
N ASN A 382 9.35 -12.57 -0.09
CA ASN A 382 10.25 -13.04 -1.14
C ASN A 382 10.26 -11.98 -2.24
N GLN A 383 11.43 -11.44 -2.58
CA GLN A 383 11.67 -10.54 -3.72
C GLN A 383 11.18 -11.10 -5.09
N ARG A 384 10.60 -12.31 -5.10
CA ARG A 384 10.12 -13.07 -6.26
C ARG A 384 8.73 -12.63 -6.78
N GLU A 385 8.02 -11.73 -6.09
CA GLU A 385 6.75 -11.14 -6.57
C GLU A 385 6.93 -10.01 -7.60
N CYS A 386 8.15 -9.49 -7.74
CA CYS A 386 8.49 -8.61 -8.85
C CYS A 386 9.38 -9.38 -9.83
N TYR A 387 9.22 -9.11 -11.14
CA TYR A 387 10.07 -9.69 -12.18
C TYR A 387 11.54 -9.62 -11.78
N SER A 388 12.30 -10.68 -12.11
CA SER A 388 13.70 -10.84 -11.72
C SER A 388 14.50 -9.54 -11.94
N GLY A 389 14.94 -8.91 -10.85
CA GLY A 389 15.76 -7.69 -10.86
C GLY A 389 15.01 -6.37 -10.64
N CYS A 390 13.69 -6.35 -10.48
CA CYS A 390 12.95 -5.13 -10.17
C CYS A 390 13.05 -4.74 -8.68
N LEU A 391 13.45 -3.50 -8.38
CA LEU A 391 13.65 -2.98 -7.03
C LEU A 391 12.51 -2.06 -6.54
N CYS A 392 11.29 -2.22 -7.04
CA CYS A 392 10.14 -1.40 -6.64
C CYS A 392 9.91 -1.41 -5.13
N ALA A 393 10.08 -2.57 -4.47
CA ALA A 393 9.96 -2.71 -3.02
C ALA A 393 10.92 -1.77 -2.27
N GLU A 394 12.18 -1.72 -2.69
CA GLU A 394 13.20 -0.85 -2.09
C GLU A 394 12.93 0.64 -2.35
N VAL A 395 12.30 0.96 -3.49
CA VAL A 395 11.86 2.33 -3.80
C VAL A 395 10.74 2.75 -2.86
N ILE A 396 9.68 1.94 -2.71
CA ILE A 396 8.52 2.30 -1.85
C ILE A 396 8.81 2.18 -0.35
N LYS A 397 9.82 1.40 0.06
CA LYS A 397 10.38 1.45 1.42
C LYS A 397 11.28 2.68 1.63
N GLY A 398 11.62 3.40 0.56
CA GLY A 398 12.49 4.57 0.60
C GLY A 398 13.96 4.24 0.89
N ASN A 399 14.38 3.00 0.64
CA ASN A 399 15.77 2.55 0.77
C ASN A 399 16.64 3.02 -0.41
N ILE A 400 16.06 3.07 -1.61
CA ILE A 400 16.72 3.58 -2.82
C ILE A 400 15.84 4.61 -3.54
N GLU A 401 16.47 5.47 -4.32
CA GLU A 401 15.75 6.34 -5.26
C GLU A 401 15.54 5.61 -6.59
N PRO A 402 14.47 5.92 -7.36
CA PRO A 402 14.21 5.27 -8.65
C PRO A 402 15.41 5.25 -9.59
N GLN A 403 16.14 6.36 -9.69
CA GLN A 403 17.31 6.53 -10.56
C GLN A 403 18.48 5.61 -10.19
N ARG A 404 18.50 5.07 -8.95
CA ARG A 404 19.51 4.11 -8.50
C ARG A 404 19.17 2.67 -8.86
N CYS A 405 17.97 2.39 -9.36
CA CYS A 405 17.61 1.07 -9.84
C CYS A 405 18.32 0.77 -11.17
N PRO A 406 19.04 -0.36 -11.31
CA PRO A 406 19.79 -0.69 -12.54
C PRO A 406 18.93 -0.75 -13.82
N ASN A 407 17.64 -1.03 -13.67
CA ASN A 407 16.69 -1.15 -14.79
C ASN A 407 16.03 0.17 -15.17
N PHE A 408 16.06 1.19 -14.30
CA PHE A 408 15.33 2.44 -14.50
C PHE A 408 15.83 3.19 -15.73
N GLY A 409 14.89 3.60 -16.60
CA GLY A 409 15.16 4.30 -17.85
C GLY A 409 15.90 3.50 -18.92
N LYS A 410 16.19 2.22 -18.63
CA LYS A 410 16.79 1.27 -19.58
C LYS A 410 15.74 0.23 -19.94
N LYS A 411 15.83 -0.95 -19.34
CA LYS A 411 14.88 -2.05 -19.50
C LYS A 411 13.50 -1.76 -18.89
N CYS A 412 13.42 -0.83 -17.94
CA CYS A 412 12.16 -0.42 -17.30
C CYS A 412 11.86 1.03 -17.64
N ASN A 413 10.87 1.23 -18.49
CA ASN A 413 10.39 2.54 -18.94
C ASN A 413 8.84 2.49 -19.12
N PRO A 414 8.16 3.61 -19.41
CA PRO A 414 6.69 3.62 -19.55
C PRO A 414 6.15 2.77 -20.70
N GLU A 415 6.95 2.46 -21.72
CA GLU A 415 6.58 1.60 -22.85
C GLU A 415 6.69 0.12 -22.45
N ASP A 416 7.83 -0.29 -21.90
CA ASP A 416 8.07 -1.63 -21.32
C ASP A 416 8.36 -1.57 -19.80
N PRO A 417 7.31 -1.49 -18.96
CA PRO A 417 7.47 -1.45 -17.52
C PRO A 417 7.80 -2.84 -16.96
N GLN A 418 8.83 -2.91 -16.12
CA GLN A 418 9.24 -4.12 -15.39
C GLN A 418 8.59 -4.25 -14.01
N GLY A 419 7.96 -3.19 -13.51
CA GLY A 419 7.33 -3.18 -12.20
C GLY A 419 6.24 -2.12 -12.09
N PRO A 420 5.37 -2.24 -11.08
CA PRO A 420 4.14 -1.46 -11.01
C PRO A 420 4.42 0.02 -10.74
N CYS A 421 5.55 0.37 -10.10
CA CYS A 421 5.94 1.77 -9.89
C CYS A 421 6.26 2.52 -11.19
N MET A 422 6.54 1.82 -12.30
CA MET A 422 6.72 2.43 -13.63
C MET A 422 5.40 2.47 -14.42
N VAL A 423 4.42 1.64 -14.06
CA VAL A 423 3.11 1.60 -14.71
C VAL A 423 2.21 2.71 -14.19
N SER A 424 2.07 2.79 -12.86
CA SER A 424 1.14 3.72 -12.23
C SER A 424 1.60 5.17 -12.41
N ARG A 425 0.67 6.08 -12.68
CA ARG A 425 0.93 7.53 -12.73
C ARG A 425 1.35 8.10 -11.37
N GLU A 426 0.91 7.46 -10.29
CA GLU A 426 1.28 7.76 -8.90
C GLU A 426 2.55 7.01 -8.45
N GLY A 427 3.12 6.17 -9.32
CA GLY A 427 4.31 5.40 -9.02
C GLY A 427 5.56 6.27 -9.02
N ALA A 428 6.36 6.17 -7.96
CA ALA A 428 7.58 6.96 -7.81
C ALA A 428 8.56 6.82 -8.99
N CYS A 429 8.62 5.66 -9.64
CA CYS A 429 9.47 5.47 -10.82
C CYS A 429 8.89 6.16 -12.07
N ASN A 430 7.59 6.05 -12.32
CA ASN A 430 6.96 6.73 -13.45
C ASN A 430 7.09 8.25 -13.33
N ILE A 431 6.84 8.79 -12.13
CA ILE A 431 6.99 10.22 -11.83
C ILE A 431 8.44 10.64 -12.06
N ALA A 432 9.40 9.92 -11.48
CA ALA A 432 10.82 10.21 -11.67
C ALA A 432 11.26 10.17 -13.14
N TYR A 433 10.67 9.30 -13.96
CA TYR A 433 11.01 9.18 -15.38
C TYR A 433 10.46 10.34 -16.21
N ARG A 434 9.27 10.85 -15.89
CA ARG A 434 8.59 11.93 -16.64
C ARG A 434 9.22 13.31 -16.47
N ILE A 435 10.10 13.46 -15.49
CA ILE A 435 10.66 14.75 -15.05
C ILE A 435 12.18 14.82 -15.35
N ILE A 436 12.75 13.70 -15.85
CA ILE A 436 14.04 13.69 -16.55
C ILE A 436 13.78 14.13 -17.99
#